data_AF-A0A6A7AL43-F1
#
_entry.id   AF-A0A6A7AL43-F1
#
_cell.length_a   1.000
_cell.length_b   1.000
_cell.length_c   1.000
_cell.angle_alpha   90.00
_cell.angle_beta   90.00
_cell.angle_gamma   90.00
#
_symmetry.space_group_name_H-M   'P 1'
#
loop_
_entity.id
_entity.type
_entity.pdbx_description
1 polymer ?
#
loop_
_entity_poly.entity_id
_entity_poly.type
_entity_poly.pdbx_seq_one_letter_code
_entity_poly.pdbx_strand_id
1 'polypeptide(L)'
;MPGLPFRKPAAVSLVQDQDVYLVDEDKADFPSPSSALQRKTVLSTSLIRPRSLWAGELKRSGTNKHGQHEGENREGLLVVMAHLHGLDEQKMEELGLYKISVLGAKLKDWFVKWYEASMDGIDLNIDSARGLAMPCQLLDHAHAFARVTKWLPYNRIGHVKERPPKGFMGSKDLHLPPGEFVGPVNHARGGRKTSLHKSLYKKCGHLLRYDTDKCTCWDSTVGQYFYALTKIDVFPVEDVISYSSIQQITGRLGRFEYNHMPACRRCRQMDWESVVLKAKANTEHYFNGLCLDCMDRSKP
;
A
#
# COMPACT_ATOMS: atom_id res chain seq x y z
N MET A 1 23.62 12.57 41.51
CA MET A 1 23.88 11.40 40.67
C MET A 1 24.24 11.88 39.27
N PRO A 2 25.44 11.57 38.76
CA PRO A 2 25.83 11.84 37.38
C PRO A 2 25.41 10.67 36.46
N GLY A 3 24.87 10.97 35.28
CA GLY A 3 24.67 9.98 34.21
C GLY A 3 23.27 9.98 33.59
N LEU A 4 23.03 10.89 32.64
CA LEU A 4 22.00 10.69 31.60
C LEU A 4 22.67 10.79 30.23
N PRO A 5 22.64 9.74 29.39
CA PRO A 5 23.28 9.76 28.09
C PRO A 5 22.47 10.56 27.06
N PHE A 6 23.24 11.16 26.17
CA PHE A 6 22.89 11.83 24.92
C PHE A 6 21.62 11.30 24.23
N ARG A 7 20.62 12.18 24.03
CA ARG A 7 19.49 11.93 23.12
C ARG A 7 19.98 12.05 21.67
N LYS A 8 19.72 11.02 20.86
CA LYS A 8 19.83 11.08 19.40
C LYS A 8 18.87 12.17 18.86
N PRO A 9 19.20 12.87 17.76
CA PRO A 9 18.27 13.81 17.15
C PRO A 9 17.05 13.06 16.60
N ALA A 10 15.88 13.65 16.81
CA ALA A 10 14.61 13.13 16.35
C ALA A 10 14.60 13.07 14.81
N ALA A 11 14.14 11.94 14.27
CA ALA A 11 13.75 11.88 12.87
C ALA A 11 12.58 12.86 12.67
N VAL A 12 12.79 13.86 11.82
CA VAL A 12 11.75 14.81 11.41
C VAL A 12 10.73 14.03 10.59
N SER A 13 9.61 13.71 11.22
CA SER A 13 8.44 13.17 10.54
C SER A 13 7.73 14.33 9.86
N LEU A 14 7.82 14.41 8.54
CA LEU A 14 6.99 15.29 7.70
C LEU A 14 5.57 14.71 7.56
N VAL A 15 4.92 14.39 8.68
CA VAL A 15 3.47 14.17 8.72
C VAL A 15 2.86 15.55 8.94
N GLN A 16 2.42 16.17 7.85
CA GLN A 16 1.63 17.39 7.91
C GLN A 16 0.29 17.06 8.56
N ASP A 17 0.11 17.50 9.81
CA ASP A 17 -1.21 17.71 10.40
C ASP A 17 -1.85 18.88 9.64
N GLN A 18 -2.51 18.60 8.52
CA GLN A 18 -3.41 19.56 7.88
C GLN A 18 -4.85 19.24 8.30
N ASP A 19 -5.45 20.20 9.00
CA ASP A 19 -6.90 20.28 9.13
C ASP A 19 -7.50 20.53 7.74
N VAL A 20 -7.96 19.46 7.10
CA VAL A 20 -8.68 19.54 5.82
C VAL A 20 -10.11 19.97 6.11
N TYR A 21 -10.47 21.17 5.62
CA TYR A 21 -11.84 21.62 5.49
C TYR A 21 -12.46 20.96 4.25
N LEU A 22 -13.58 20.27 4.43
CA LEU A 22 -14.37 19.73 3.32
C LEU A 22 -15.19 20.87 2.70
N VAL A 23 -15.05 21.04 1.39
CA VAL A 23 -15.96 21.85 0.57
C VAL A 23 -17.07 20.91 0.10
N ASP A 24 -18.33 21.31 0.31
CA ASP A 24 -19.51 20.62 -0.20
C ASP A 24 -19.53 20.70 -1.74
N GLU A 25 -19.56 19.55 -2.41
CA GLU A 25 -19.94 19.46 -3.82
C GLU A 25 -21.18 18.56 -3.96
N ASP A 26 -22.28 19.22 -4.29
CA ASP A 26 -23.53 18.63 -4.72
C ASP A 26 -23.41 18.01 -6.13
N LYS A 27 -24.08 16.85 -6.28
CA LYS A 27 -24.56 16.19 -7.50
C LYS A 27 -23.55 15.45 -8.40
N ALA A 28 -23.67 14.12 -8.39
CA ALA A 28 -23.51 13.30 -9.59
C ALA A 28 -24.44 12.07 -9.56
N ASP A 29 -25.33 11.98 -10.55
CA ASP A 29 -26.12 10.80 -10.88
C ASP A 29 -25.22 9.71 -11.51
N PHE A 30 -25.40 8.45 -11.10
CA PHE A 30 -24.72 7.28 -11.68
C PHE A 30 -25.72 6.38 -12.42
N PRO A 31 -25.43 5.93 -13.65
CA PRO A 31 -26.03 4.72 -14.19
C PRO A 31 -25.10 3.52 -13.96
N SER A 32 -25.69 2.40 -13.51
CA SER A 32 -25.04 1.08 -13.51
C SER A 32 -24.82 0.56 -14.93
N PRO A 33 -23.87 -0.37 -15.12
CA PRO A 33 -24.24 -1.56 -15.85
C PRO A 33 -23.67 -2.88 -15.30
N SER A 34 -24.55 -3.88 -15.41
CA SER A 34 -24.30 -5.31 -15.46
C SER A 34 -23.56 -5.69 -16.75
N SER A 35 -22.57 -6.59 -16.68
CA SER A 35 -22.60 -7.92 -17.35
C SER A 35 -21.22 -8.58 -17.50
N ALA A 36 -21.24 -9.90 -17.24
CA ALA A 36 -20.44 -11.00 -17.82
C ALA A 36 -18.96 -10.78 -18.20
N LEU A 37 -18.05 -11.34 -17.38
CA LEU A 37 -16.64 -11.52 -17.75
C LEU A 37 -16.42 -12.87 -18.45
N GLN A 38 -16.25 -12.85 -19.77
CA GLN A 38 -15.63 -13.94 -20.53
C GLN A 38 -14.10 -13.85 -20.37
N ARG A 39 -13.46 -14.95 -19.98
CA ARG A 39 -11.99 -15.11 -20.02
C ARG A 39 -11.53 -15.08 -21.48
N LYS A 40 -10.86 -14.01 -21.90
CA LYS A 40 -10.10 -13.99 -23.15
C LYS A 40 -8.64 -14.38 -22.88
N THR A 41 -8.28 -15.56 -23.34
CA THR A 41 -6.89 -15.99 -23.51
C THR A 41 -6.31 -15.22 -24.70
N VAL A 42 -5.39 -14.28 -24.46
CA VAL A 42 -4.71 -13.55 -25.53
C VAL A 42 -3.21 -13.59 -25.30
N LEU A 43 -2.53 -14.53 -25.96
CA LEU A 43 -1.15 -14.38 -26.42
C LEU A 43 -1.04 -15.09 -27.77
N SER A 44 -1.28 -14.33 -28.85
CA SER A 44 -0.89 -14.74 -30.20
C SER A 44 0.55 -14.30 -30.44
N THR A 45 1.46 -15.27 -30.53
CA THR A 45 2.92 -15.13 -30.66
C THR A 45 3.40 -14.73 -32.06
N SER A 46 2.58 -14.08 -32.89
CA SER A 46 2.84 -13.98 -34.34
C SER A 46 3.46 -12.66 -34.83
N LEU A 47 4.01 -11.78 -33.98
CA LEU A 47 4.62 -10.52 -34.45
C LEU A 47 5.98 -10.24 -33.79
N ILE A 48 6.96 -11.11 -34.07
CA ILE A 48 8.38 -10.74 -33.98
C ILE A 48 9.01 -11.04 -35.34
N ARG A 49 9.11 -10.02 -36.20
CA ARG A 49 10.03 -10.04 -37.36
C ARG A 49 11.23 -9.12 -37.08
N PRO A 50 12.45 -9.51 -37.49
CA PRO A 50 13.67 -8.81 -37.12
C PRO A 50 14.16 -7.89 -38.25
N ARG A 51 14.35 -6.59 -37.97
CA ARG A 51 15.42 -5.71 -38.51
C ARG A 51 15.11 -4.23 -38.26
N SER A 52 15.93 -3.57 -37.42
CA SER A 52 16.65 -2.32 -37.75
C SER A 52 17.41 -1.75 -36.54
N LEU A 53 18.73 -1.97 -36.54
CA LEU A 53 19.78 -0.94 -36.59
C LEU A 53 19.55 0.43 -35.91
N TRP A 54 19.49 0.50 -34.58
CA TRP A 54 19.76 1.76 -33.84
C TRP A 54 20.45 1.46 -32.51
N ALA A 55 21.78 1.60 -32.51
CA ALA A 55 22.62 1.56 -31.31
C ALA A 55 22.76 3.00 -30.78
N GLY A 56 22.02 3.32 -29.73
CA GLY A 56 22.24 4.50 -28.90
C GLY A 56 22.90 4.06 -27.60
N GLU A 57 24.22 4.23 -27.51
CA GLU A 57 25.03 3.95 -26.35
C GLU A 57 24.70 4.97 -25.23
N LEU A 58 23.92 4.58 -24.22
CA LEU A 58 23.76 5.41 -23.02
C LEU A 58 24.95 5.18 -22.10
N LYS A 59 26.09 5.82 -22.40
CA LYS A 59 27.23 5.89 -21.48
C LYS A 59 26.85 6.76 -20.28
N ARG A 60 26.51 6.12 -19.15
CA ARG A 60 26.72 6.75 -17.84
C ARG A 60 28.24 6.83 -17.63
N SER A 61 28.80 8.03 -17.73
CA SER A 61 30.21 8.29 -17.44
C SER A 61 30.45 8.14 -15.93
N GLY A 62 30.79 6.94 -15.51
CA GLY A 62 31.26 6.66 -14.16
C GLY A 62 32.02 5.34 -14.22
N THR A 63 33.31 5.39 -13.90
CA THR A 63 34.21 4.23 -13.81
C THR A 63 33.82 3.35 -12.62
N ASN A 64 32.66 2.69 -12.68
CA ASN A 64 32.24 1.71 -11.69
C ASN A 64 32.22 0.32 -12.33
N LYS A 65 32.85 -0.65 -11.67
CA LYS A 65 32.85 -2.09 -12.03
C LYS A 65 31.46 -2.76 -11.95
N HIS A 66 30.38 -1.99 -11.95
CA HIS A 66 28.99 -2.47 -11.85
C HIS A 66 28.47 -3.21 -13.09
N GLY A 67 29.14 -3.08 -14.25
CA GLY A 67 28.67 -3.69 -15.50
C GLY A 67 28.59 -5.22 -15.51
N GLN A 68 29.34 -5.92 -14.63
CA GLN A 68 29.22 -7.38 -14.49
C GLN A 68 28.02 -7.79 -13.61
N HIS A 69 27.69 -7.03 -12.57
CA HIS A 69 26.50 -7.25 -11.72
C HIS A 69 25.18 -6.86 -12.42
N GLU A 70 25.22 -5.93 -13.38
CA GLU A 70 24.04 -5.58 -14.18
C GLU A 70 23.52 -6.74 -15.05
N GLY A 71 24.37 -7.71 -15.42
CA GLY A 71 23.98 -8.90 -16.17
C GLY A 71 23.13 -9.87 -15.33
N GLU A 72 23.59 -10.18 -14.11
CA GLU A 72 22.88 -11.03 -13.15
C GLU A 72 21.52 -10.43 -12.74
N ASN A 73 21.46 -9.10 -12.63
CA ASN A 73 20.23 -8.39 -12.29
C ASN A 73 19.14 -8.49 -13.38
N ARG A 74 19.54 -8.62 -14.65
CA ARG A 74 18.61 -8.75 -15.78
C ARG A 74 18.04 -10.16 -15.90
N GLU A 75 18.86 -11.19 -15.67
CA GLU A 75 18.39 -12.58 -15.64
C GLU A 75 17.41 -12.81 -14.49
N GLY A 76 17.68 -12.24 -13.32
CA GLY A 76 16.74 -12.25 -12.21
C GLY A 76 15.41 -11.57 -12.54
N LEU A 77 15.45 -10.39 -13.17
CA LEU A 77 14.24 -9.68 -13.58
C LEU A 77 13.41 -10.48 -14.59
N LEU A 78 14.06 -11.19 -15.52
CA LEU A 78 13.36 -12.06 -16.48
C LEU A 78 12.64 -13.22 -15.80
N VAL A 79 13.27 -13.86 -14.81
CA VAL A 79 12.62 -14.89 -13.99
C VAL A 79 11.42 -14.32 -13.24
N VAL A 80 11.55 -13.10 -12.69
CA VAL A 80 10.45 -12.43 -11.99
C VAL A 80 9.29 -12.12 -12.92
N MET A 81 9.59 -11.61 -14.12
CA MET A 81 8.57 -11.35 -15.14
C MET A 81 7.89 -12.63 -15.60
N ALA A 82 8.65 -13.67 -15.90
CA ALA A 82 8.10 -14.93 -16.34
C ALA A 82 7.18 -15.57 -15.29
N HIS A 83 7.51 -15.42 -13.99
CA HIS A 83 6.62 -15.84 -12.91
C HIS A 83 5.34 -14.99 -12.83
N LEU A 84 5.43 -13.67 -13.06
CA LEU A 84 4.26 -12.79 -13.16
C LEU A 84 3.34 -13.19 -14.32
N HIS A 85 3.89 -13.81 -15.37
CA HIS A 85 3.14 -14.35 -16.50
C HIS A 85 2.55 -15.75 -16.27
N GLY A 86 2.84 -16.40 -15.13
CA GLY A 86 2.41 -17.77 -14.86
C GLY A 86 3.05 -18.79 -15.82
N LEU A 87 4.21 -18.48 -16.40
CA LEU A 87 4.95 -19.41 -17.24
C LEU A 87 5.58 -20.50 -16.37
N ASP A 88 5.44 -21.76 -16.80
CA ASP A 88 6.17 -22.87 -16.20
C ASP A 88 7.65 -22.86 -16.63
N GLU A 89 8.51 -23.56 -15.88
CA GLU A 89 9.96 -23.60 -16.12
C GLU A 89 10.31 -24.11 -17.52
N GLN A 90 9.53 -25.06 -18.04
CA GLN A 90 9.72 -25.65 -19.36
C GLN A 90 9.47 -24.62 -20.45
N LYS A 91 8.41 -23.80 -20.33
CA LYS A 91 8.11 -22.70 -21.24
C LYS A 91 9.14 -21.60 -21.17
N MET A 92 9.67 -21.31 -19.98
CA MET A 92 10.75 -20.33 -19.81
C MET A 92 12.03 -20.75 -20.53
N GLU A 93 12.36 -22.05 -20.47
CA GLU A 93 13.52 -22.63 -21.15
C GLU A 93 13.35 -22.67 -22.67
N GLU A 94 12.18 -23.09 -23.17
CA GLU A 94 11.82 -23.07 -24.59
C GLU A 94 11.94 -21.66 -25.20
N LEU A 95 11.49 -20.64 -24.47
CA LEU A 95 11.56 -19.24 -24.91
C LEU A 95 12.97 -18.65 -24.83
N GLY A 96 13.94 -19.39 -24.29
CA GLY A 96 15.30 -18.92 -24.12
C GLY A 96 15.39 -17.67 -23.25
N LEU A 97 14.44 -17.47 -22.32
CA LEU A 97 14.39 -16.27 -21.48
C LEU A 97 15.66 -16.12 -20.64
N TYR A 98 16.31 -17.21 -20.28
CA TYR A 98 17.61 -17.23 -19.61
C TYR A 98 18.79 -16.69 -20.46
N LYS A 99 18.59 -16.45 -21.76
CA LYS A 99 19.64 -16.03 -22.71
C LYS A 99 19.44 -14.62 -23.27
N ILE A 100 18.36 -13.92 -22.89
CA ILE A 100 18.05 -12.60 -23.43
C ILE A 100 18.82 -11.54 -22.63
N SER A 101 19.91 -11.02 -23.20
CA SER A 101 20.51 -9.76 -22.74
C SER A 101 19.56 -8.61 -23.09
N VAL A 102 18.63 -8.28 -22.19
CA VAL A 102 17.68 -7.21 -22.45
C VAL A 102 18.39 -5.87 -22.26
N LEU A 103 18.50 -5.09 -23.34
CA LEU A 103 18.90 -3.69 -23.28
C LEU A 103 17.86 -2.92 -22.44
N GLY A 104 18.29 -2.32 -21.33
CA GLY A 104 17.41 -1.76 -20.29
C GLY A 104 16.33 -0.80 -20.77
N ALA A 105 16.58 -0.01 -21.82
CA ALA A 105 15.57 0.90 -22.40
C ALA A 105 14.37 0.16 -23.03
N LYS A 106 14.62 -0.94 -23.74
CA LYS A 106 13.55 -1.73 -24.37
C LYS A 106 12.72 -2.49 -23.34
N LEU A 107 13.32 -2.85 -22.21
CA LEU A 107 12.63 -3.56 -21.13
C LEU A 107 11.64 -2.67 -20.40
N LYS A 108 12.00 -1.40 -20.14
CA LYS A 108 11.11 -0.42 -19.51
C LYS A 108 9.85 -0.21 -20.34
N ASP A 109 10.00 0.09 -21.63
CA ASP A 109 8.86 0.33 -22.53
C ASP A 109 7.96 -0.90 -22.67
N TRP A 110 8.57 -2.09 -22.74
CA TRP A 110 7.84 -3.34 -22.74
C TRP A 110 7.05 -3.54 -21.45
N PHE A 111 7.66 -3.27 -20.28
CA PHE A 111 7.03 -3.48 -18.98
C PHE A 111 5.85 -2.53 -18.76
N VAL A 112 5.97 -1.27 -19.19
CA VAL A 112 4.86 -0.31 -19.14
C VAL A 112 3.67 -0.84 -19.94
N LYS A 113 3.89 -1.22 -21.21
CA LYS A 113 2.84 -1.78 -22.07
C LYS A 113 2.24 -3.06 -21.51
N TRP A 114 3.09 -3.94 -20.96
CA TRP A 114 2.66 -5.17 -20.32
C TRP A 114 1.81 -4.89 -19.09
N TYR A 115 2.25 -3.96 -18.23
CA TYR A 115 1.54 -3.61 -17.01
C TYR A 115 0.18 -3.03 -17.34
N GLU A 116 0.10 -2.10 -18.29
CA GLU A 116 -1.17 -1.54 -18.77
C GLU A 116 -2.10 -2.64 -19.31
N ALA A 117 -1.62 -3.51 -20.20
CA ALA A 117 -2.45 -4.56 -20.79
C ALA A 117 -2.87 -5.66 -19.79
N SER A 118 -2.02 -5.96 -18.81
CA SER A 118 -2.20 -7.11 -17.91
C SER A 118 -2.81 -6.73 -16.57
N MET A 119 -2.73 -5.46 -16.15
CA MET A 119 -3.26 -4.98 -14.88
C MET A 119 -4.48 -4.08 -15.03
N ASP A 120 -4.94 -3.85 -16.27
CA ASP A 120 -6.21 -3.17 -16.54
C ASP A 120 -7.38 -4.01 -16.06
N GLY A 121 -8.27 -3.39 -15.29
CA GLY A 121 -9.41 -4.06 -14.64
C GLY A 121 -9.05 -5.16 -13.62
N ILE A 122 -7.77 -5.44 -13.37
CA ILE A 122 -7.34 -6.47 -12.42
C ILE A 122 -7.09 -5.84 -11.03
N ASP A 123 -7.80 -6.38 -10.04
CA ASP A 123 -7.55 -6.07 -8.63
C ASP A 123 -6.24 -6.71 -8.16
N LEU A 124 -5.44 -5.92 -7.44
CA LEU A 124 -4.25 -6.42 -6.80
C LEU A 124 -4.62 -7.46 -5.74
N ASN A 125 -3.80 -8.49 -5.64
CA ASN A 125 -3.81 -9.43 -4.52
C ASN A 125 -2.44 -9.39 -3.82
N ILE A 126 -2.32 -10.11 -2.71
CA ILE A 126 -1.11 -10.06 -1.87
C ILE A 126 0.13 -10.50 -2.65
N ASP A 127 0.02 -11.54 -3.47
CA ASP A 127 1.16 -12.08 -4.19
C ASP A 127 1.52 -11.20 -5.39
N SER A 128 0.54 -10.71 -6.16
CA SER A 128 0.82 -9.79 -7.27
C SER A 128 1.38 -8.45 -6.79
N ALA A 129 0.83 -7.88 -5.71
CA ALA A 129 1.40 -6.65 -5.14
C ALA A 129 2.83 -6.85 -4.63
N ARG A 130 3.14 -7.97 -3.96
CA ARG A 130 4.51 -8.23 -3.49
C ARG A 130 5.48 -8.49 -4.65
N GLY A 131 5.04 -9.22 -5.68
CA GLY A 131 5.86 -9.55 -6.84
C GLY A 131 6.11 -8.36 -7.78
N LEU A 132 5.17 -7.41 -7.86
CA LEU A 132 5.29 -6.23 -8.72
C LEU A 132 6.16 -5.12 -8.14
N ALA A 133 6.35 -5.06 -6.82
CA ALA A 133 7.10 -3.99 -6.19
C ALA A 133 8.52 -3.84 -6.76
N MET A 134 9.26 -4.94 -6.89
CA MET A 134 10.64 -4.93 -7.40
C MET A 134 10.72 -4.53 -8.88
N PRO A 135 9.97 -5.16 -9.81
CA PRO A 135 9.96 -4.73 -11.21
C PRO A 135 9.57 -3.27 -11.40
N CYS A 136 8.59 -2.77 -10.64
CA CYS A 136 8.16 -1.37 -10.75
C CYS A 136 9.27 -0.40 -10.32
N GLN A 137 10.04 -0.73 -9.29
CA GLN A 137 11.18 0.09 -8.88
C GLN A 137 12.35 -0.02 -9.86
N LEU A 138 12.72 -1.24 -10.24
CA LEU A 138 13.88 -1.49 -11.11
C LEU A 138 13.70 -0.90 -12.52
N LEU A 139 12.47 -0.88 -13.03
CA LEU A 139 12.14 -0.32 -14.34
C LEU A 139 11.56 1.09 -14.28
N ASP A 140 11.63 1.74 -13.12
CA ASP A 140 11.21 3.13 -12.94
C ASP A 140 9.77 3.37 -13.44
N HIS A 141 8.86 2.51 -13.01
CA HIS A 141 7.42 2.62 -13.26
C HIS A 141 6.73 3.20 -12.01
N ALA A 142 6.91 4.51 -11.79
CA ALA A 142 6.45 5.21 -10.59
C ALA A 142 4.96 5.01 -10.27
N HIS A 143 4.08 5.08 -11.28
CA HIS A 143 2.63 4.91 -11.07
C HIS A 143 2.28 3.52 -10.52
N ALA A 144 2.82 2.46 -11.12
CA ALA A 144 2.61 1.08 -10.68
C ALA A 144 3.22 0.85 -9.28
N PHE A 145 4.40 1.40 -9.02
CA PHE A 145 5.05 1.32 -7.71
C PHE A 145 4.21 1.98 -6.61
N ALA A 146 3.69 3.20 -6.86
CA ALA A 146 2.80 3.89 -5.94
C ALA A 146 1.50 3.10 -5.69
N ARG A 147 0.88 2.56 -6.75
CA ARG A 147 -0.34 1.73 -6.64
C ARG A 147 -0.10 0.50 -5.75
N VAL A 148 0.96 -0.24 -6.01
CA VAL A 148 1.34 -1.45 -5.27
C VAL A 148 1.65 -1.13 -3.80
N THR A 149 2.49 -0.12 -3.56
CA THR A 149 2.91 0.27 -2.21
C THR A 149 1.76 0.89 -1.42
N LYS A 150 0.79 1.56 -2.06
CA LYS A 150 -0.45 2.03 -1.43
C LYS A 150 -1.33 0.85 -1.01
N TRP A 151 -1.48 -0.15 -1.88
CA TRP A 151 -2.41 -1.27 -1.67
C TRP A 151 -1.99 -2.18 -0.51
N LEU A 152 -0.70 -2.51 -0.40
CA LEU A 152 -0.15 -3.42 0.61
C LEU A 152 -0.51 -3.07 2.07
N PRO A 153 -0.31 -1.84 2.57
CA PRO A 153 -0.61 -1.50 3.96
C PRO A 153 -2.11 -1.43 4.27
N TYR A 154 -2.99 -1.33 3.26
CA TYR A 154 -4.45 -1.42 3.48
C TYR A 154 -4.93 -2.86 3.57
N ASN A 155 -4.45 -3.72 2.67
CA ASN A 155 -5.09 -5.00 2.41
C ASN A 155 -4.40 -6.18 3.12
N ARG A 156 -3.16 -6.01 3.57
CA ARG A 156 -2.42 -7.10 4.20
C ARG A 156 -2.62 -7.19 5.72
N ILE A 157 -2.87 -8.41 6.19
CA ILE A 157 -2.79 -8.77 7.61
C ILE A 157 -1.31 -8.95 8.02
N GLY A 158 -0.95 -8.37 9.17
CA GLY A 158 0.41 -8.41 9.71
C GLY A 158 1.43 -7.54 8.95
N HIS A 159 2.71 -7.78 9.22
CA HIS A 159 3.82 -7.03 8.63
C HIS A 159 3.98 -7.31 7.14
N VAL A 160 4.08 -6.26 6.32
CA VAL A 160 4.49 -6.37 4.91
C VAL A 160 5.91 -6.92 4.86
N LYS A 161 6.13 -7.85 3.92
CA LYS A 161 7.40 -8.53 3.68
C LYS A 161 7.57 -8.53 2.17
N GLU A 162 8.79 -8.39 1.70
CA GLU A 162 9.10 -8.71 0.31
C GLU A 162 8.84 -10.21 0.05
N ARG A 163 8.44 -10.58 -1.16
CA ARG A 163 8.47 -11.97 -1.60
C ARG A 163 9.13 -12.00 -2.96
N PRO A 164 10.33 -12.58 -3.08
CA PRO A 164 10.79 -12.96 -4.40
C PRO A 164 9.86 -14.05 -4.96
N PRO A 165 9.73 -14.16 -6.29
CA PRO A 165 9.07 -15.29 -6.94
C PRO A 165 9.56 -16.64 -6.39
N LYS A 166 8.68 -17.66 -6.40
CA LYS A 166 9.13 -19.02 -6.05
C LYS A 166 10.16 -19.49 -7.08
N GLY A 167 11.26 -20.09 -6.62
CA GLY A 167 12.36 -20.55 -7.48
C GLY A 167 13.37 -19.47 -7.85
N PHE A 168 13.16 -18.22 -7.41
CA PHE A 168 14.14 -17.16 -7.62
C PHE A 168 15.43 -17.41 -6.83
N MET A 169 16.48 -17.81 -7.54
CA MET A 169 17.85 -18.04 -7.04
C MET A 169 18.77 -16.83 -7.27
N GLY A 170 18.20 -15.66 -7.58
CA GLY A 170 18.98 -14.46 -7.88
C GLY A 170 19.92 -14.06 -6.74
N SER A 171 20.96 -13.29 -7.09
CA SER A 171 21.89 -12.72 -6.12
C SER A 171 21.14 -11.99 -5.01
N LYS A 172 21.70 -11.98 -3.78
CA LYS A 172 21.13 -11.25 -2.64
C LYS A 172 20.94 -9.74 -2.94
N ASP A 173 21.57 -9.25 -3.99
CA ASP A 173 21.55 -7.87 -4.45
C ASP A 173 20.31 -7.52 -5.29
N LEU A 174 19.49 -8.53 -5.66
CA LEU A 174 18.22 -8.35 -6.40
C LEU A 174 17.02 -8.12 -5.49
N HIS A 175 17.24 -7.95 -4.19
CA HIS A 175 16.22 -7.56 -3.24
C HIS A 175 16.06 -6.05 -3.19
N LEU A 176 14.81 -5.60 -3.01
CA LEU A 176 14.62 -4.19 -2.67
C LEU A 176 15.25 -3.91 -1.31
N PRO A 177 16.10 -2.88 -1.18
CA PRO A 177 16.64 -2.51 0.11
C PRO A 177 15.50 -2.34 1.12
N PRO A 178 15.57 -2.94 2.32
CA PRO A 178 14.47 -2.84 3.29
C PRO A 178 14.08 -1.40 3.61
N GLY A 179 15.04 -0.46 3.59
CA GLY A 179 14.80 0.97 3.80
C GLY A 179 14.02 1.68 2.68
N GLU A 180 13.96 1.08 1.48
CA GLU A 180 13.32 1.67 0.30
C GLU A 180 11.90 1.14 0.09
N PHE A 181 11.60 -0.08 0.54
CA PHE A 181 10.28 -0.70 0.33
C PHE A 181 9.64 -1.18 1.64
N VAL A 182 10.18 -2.24 2.23
CA VAL A 182 9.53 -2.94 3.36
C VAL A 182 9.36 -2.04 4.58
N GLY A 183 10.37 -1.25 4.91
CA GLY A 183 10.39 -0.32 6.05
C GLY A 183 9.34 0.77 5.91
N PRO A 184 9.40 1.63 4.87
CA PRO A 184 8.42 2.69 4.66
C PRO A 184 6.97 2.19 4.55
N VAL A 185 6.74 1.06 3.88
CA VAL A 185 5.39 0.47 3.78
C VAL A 185 4.86 -0.01 5.14
N ASN A 186 5.70 -0.67 5.95
CA ASN A 186 5.31 -1.06 7.30
C ASN A 186 5.12 0.14 8.23
N HIS A 187 5.94 1.20 8.07
CA HIS A 187 5.74 2.46 8.77
C HIS A 187 4.38 3.07 8.43
N ALA A 188 4.01 3.13 7.15
CA ALA A 188 2.70 3.60 6.71
C ALA A 188 1.56 2.77 7.34
N ARG A 189 1.70 1.44 7.41
CA ARG A 189 0.73 0.57 8.09
C ARG A 189 0.61 0.89 9.58
N GLY A 190 1.73 1.05 10.29
CA GLY A 190 1.76 1.41 11.70
C GLY A 190 1.17 2.81 11.97
N GLY A 191 1.42 3.76 11.07
CA GLY A 191 0.85 5.09 11.09
C GLY A 191 -0.68 5.06 10.99
N ARG A 192 -1.23 4.21 10.11
CA ARG A 192 -2.68 4.04 9.98
C ARG A 192 -3.33 3.42 11.20
N LYS A 193 -2.73 2.37 11.77
CA LYS A 193 -3.17 1.80 13.06
C LYS A 193 -3.31 2.92 14.09
N THR A 194 -2.26 3.72 14.23
CA THR A 194 -2.19 4.83 15.18
C THR A 194 -3.24 5.91 14.87
N SER A 195 -3.42 6.28 13.60
CA SER A 195 -4.40 7.27 13.15
C SER A 195 -5.83 6.82 13.45
N LEU A 196 -6.14 5.57 13.11
CA LEU A 196 -7.44 4.95 13.35
C LEU A 196 -7.76 4.90 14.85
N HIS A 197 -6.83 4.40 15.66
CA HIS A 197 -6.94 4.39 17.11
C HIS A 197 -7.21 5.81 17.62
N LYS A 198 -6.30 6.76 17.34
CA LYS A 198 -6.46 8.15 17.81
C LYS A 198 -7.82 8.72 17.42
N SER A 199 -8.27 8.52 16.19
CA SER A 199 -9.54 9.06 15.70
C SER A 199 -10.75 8.48 16.42
N LEU A 200 -10.80 7.16 16.63
CA LEU A 200 -11.93 6.50 17.32
C LEU A 200 -11.98 6.80 18.83
N TYR A 201 -10.83 6.96 19.48
CA TYR A 201 -10.74 7.10 20.94
C TYR A 201 -10.63 8.56 21.43
N LYS A 202 -10.27 9.53 20.57
CA LYS A 202 -10.05 10.93 20.98
C LYS A 202 -11.24 11.53 21.72
N LYS A 203 -12.46 11.33 21.21
CA LYS A 203 -13.67 11.90 21.81
C LYS A 203 -14.01 11.26 23.16
N CYS A 204 -13.90 9.93 23.27
CA CYS A 204 -14.04 9.23 24.55
C CYS A 204 -12.98 9.71 25.56
N GLY A 205 -11.72 9.81 25.13
CA GLY A 205 -10.63 10.29 25.98
C GLY A 205 -10.84 11.71 26.48
N HIS A 206 -11.41 12.59 25.65
CA HIS A 206 -11.80 13.93 26.10
C HIS A 206 -12.90 13.88 27.17
N LEU A 207 -13.98 13.13 26.91
CA LEU A 207 -15.10 13.00 27.85
C LEU A 207 -14.62 12.46 29.20
N LEU A 208 -13.81 11.40 29.19
CA LEU A 208 -13.28 10.74 30.39
C LEU A 208 -12.36 11.64 31.21
N ARG A 209 -11.65 12.58 30.57
CA ARG A 209 -10.71 13.47 31.26
C ARG A 209 -11.34 14.75 31.79
N TYR A 210 -12.35 15.28 31.11
CA TYR A 210 -12.80 16.66 31.34
C TYR A 210 -14.29 16.81 31.61
N ASP A 211 -15.10 15.76 31.42
CA ASP A 211 -16.55 15.86 31.40
C ASP A 211 -17.27 14.77 32.21
N THR A 212 -16.56 14.03 33.07
CA THR A 212 -17.14 12.95 33.89
C THR A 212 -17.92 13.47 35.10
N ASP A 213 -17.55 14.64 35.63
CA ASP A 213 -18.25 15.37 36.69
C ASP A 213 -19.52 16.08 36.17
N LYS A 214 -19.57 16.29 34.86
CA LYS A 214 -20.56 17.10 34.15
C LYS A 214 -21.88 16.40 33.86
N CYS A 215 -21.94 15.07 34.00
CA CYS A 215 -23.17 14.28 33.93
C CYS A 215 -22.95 12.91 34.55
N THR A 216 -24.01 12.17 34.88
CA THR A 216 -23.90 10.81 35.43
C THR A 216 -24.05 9.71 34.37
N CYS A 217 -24.42 10.04 33.14
CA CYS A 217 -24.66 9.07 32.06
C CYS A 217 -23.50 8.94 31.06
N TRP A 218 -22.31 9.49 31.36
CA TRP A 218 -21.17 9.42 30.44
C TRP A 218 -20.69 7.98 30.25
N ASP A 219 -20.78 7.17 31.29
CA ASP A 219 -20.31 5.78 31.37
C ASP A 219 -21.11 4.88 30.43
N SER A 220 -22.44 4.95 30.50
CA SER A 220 -23.38 4.28 29.60
C SER A 220 -23.21 4.77 28.17
N THR A 221 -23.01 6.08 27.97
CA THR A 221 -22.77 6.65 26.63
C THR A 221 -21.52 6.05 25.96
N VAL A 222 -20.40 6.04 26.67
CA VAL A 222 -19.11 5.49 26.17
C VAL A 222 -19.17 3.97 26.07
N GLY A 223 -19.77 3.29 27.05
CA GLY A 223 -19.95 1.84 27.05
C GLY A 223 -20.76 1.37 25.83
N GLN A 224 -21.85 2.06 25.52
CA GLN A 224 -22.65 1.77 24.33
C GLN A 224 -21.91 2.06 23.02
N TYR A 225 -21.01 3.05 23.02
CA TYR A 225 -20.18 3.34 21.85
C TYR A 225 -19.19 2.21 21.58
N PHE A 226 -18.48 1.74 22.61
CA PHE A 226 -17.59 0.58 22.48
C PHE A 226 -18.36 -0.70 22.18
N TYR A 227 -19.56 -0.88 22.74
CA TYR A 227 -20.44 -1.99 22.40
C TYR A 227 -20.82 -1.98 20.91
N ALA A 228 -21.19 -0.82 20.35
CA ALA A 228 -21.47 -0.67 18.94
C ALA A 228 -20.23 -0.97 18.06
N LEU A 229 -19.05 -0.50 18.43
CA LEU A 229 -17.80 -0.85 17.73
C LEU A 229 -17.44 -2.33 17.85
N THR A 230 -17.79 -2.97 18.97
CA THR A 230 -17.59 -4.42 19.17
C THR A 230 -18.53 -5.23 18.29
N LYS A 231 -19.80 -4.82 18.12
CA LYS A 231 -20.76 -5.48 17.23
C LYS A 231 -20.31 -5.57 15.77
N ILE A 232 -19.50 -4.60 15.32
CA ILE A 232 -18.96 -4.58 13.97
C ILE A 232 -17.52 -5.12 13.90
N ASP A 233 -17.03 -5.78 14.95
CA ASP A 233 -15.68 -6.35 15.06
C ASP A 233 -14.56 -5.34 14.79
N VAL A 234 -14.65 -4.13 15.37
CA VAL A 234 -13.60 -3.10 15.26
C VAL A 234 -12.93 -2.81 16.60
N PHE A 235 -13.59 -3.10 17.72
CA PHE A 235 -13.06 -2.87 19.04
C PHE A 235 -12.51 -4.16 19.69
N PRO A 236 -11.35 -4.09 20.38
CA PRO A 236 -10.37 -3.00 20.35
C PRO A 236 -9.53 -3.07 19.07
N VAL A 237 -9.16 -1.90 18.53
CA VAL A 237 -8.41 -1.81 17.24
C VAL A 237 -7.13 -2.64 17.26
N GLU A 238 -6.48 -2.72 18.42
CA GLU A 238 -5.16 -3.35 18.55
C GLU A 238 -5.18 -4.86 18.47
N ASP A 239 -6.31 -5.46 18.84
CA ASP A 239 -6.53 -6.90 18.71
C ASP A 239 -6.99 -7.20 17.29
N VAL A 240 -7.97 -6.43 16.78
CA VAL A 240 -8.57 -6.65 15.46
C VAL A 240 -7.54 -6.57 14.33
N ILE A 241 -6.57 -5.65 14.42
CA ILE A 241 -5.54 -5.47 13.39
C ILE A 241 -4.56 -6.66 13.26
N SER A 242 -4.56 -7.57 14.24
CA SER A 242 -3.74 -8.79 14.19
C SER A 242 -4.33 -9.85 13.25
N TYR A 243 -5.65 -9.86 13.07
CA TYR A 243 -6.36 -10.84 12.24
C TYR A 243 -7.24 -10.22 11.14
N SER A 244 -7.29 -8.89 11.03
CA SER A 244 -8.02 -8.16 9.99
C SER A 244 -7.13 -7.14 9.28
N SER A 245 -7.38 -6.92 7.99
CA SER A 245 -6.72 -5.85 7.25
C SER A 245 -7.34 -4.49 7.58
N ILE A 246 -6.60 -3.40 7.36
CA ILE A 246 -7.14 -2.04 7.55
C ILE A 246 -8.36 -1.82 6.66
N GLN A 247 -8.33 -2.31 5.41
CA GLN A 247 -9.46 -2.21 4.48
C GLN A 247 -10.71 -2.92 5.00
N GLN A 248 -10.56 -4.10 5.60
CA GLN A 248 -11.68 -4.81 6.22
C GLN A 248 -12.24 -4.03 7.41
N ILE A 249 -11.37 -3.45 8.25
CA ILE A 249 -11.76 -2.64 9.40
C ILE A 249 -12.54 -1.40 8.94
N THR A 250 -12.02 -0.63 7.98
CA THR A 250 -12.70 0.56 7.45
C THR A 250 -14.01 0.22 6.74
N GLY A 251 -14.08 -0.93 6.07
CA GLY A 251 -15.33 -1.47 5.53
C GLY A 251 -16.38 -1.74 6.61
N ARG A 252 -15.99 -2.31 7.76
CA ARG A 252 -16.89 -2.56 8.89
C ARG A 252 -17.36 -1.26 9.56
N LEU A 253 -16.49 -0.25 9.67
CA LEU A 253 -16.85 1.07 10.19
C LEU A 253 -17.98 1.73 9.38
N GLY A 254 -18.12 1.41 8.09
CA GLY A 254 -19.23 1.89 7.26
C GLY A 254 -20.61 1.34 7.67
N ARG A 255 -20.66 0.33 8.55
CA ARG A 255 -21.88 -0.27 9.11
C ARG A 255 -22.11 0.13 10.58
N PHE A 256 -21.37 1.13 11.06
CA PHE A 256 -21.50 1.59 12.43
C PHE A 256 -22.84 2.29 12.63
N GLU A 257 -23.56 1.92 13.68
CA GLU A 257 -24.83 2.53 14.08
C GLU A 257 -24.83 2.76 15.59
N TYR A 258 -25.28 3.94 16.03
CA TYR A 258 -25.33 4.29 17.44
C TYR A 258 -26.77 4.50 17.92
N ASN A 259 -27.41 3.41 18.36
CA ASN A 259 -28.83 3.40 18.75
C ASN A 259 -29.10 3.77 20.21
N HIS A 260 -28.09 4.19 20.97
CA HIS A 260 -28.27 4.59 22.36
C HIS A 260 -28.67 6.05 22.46
N MET A 261 -29.72 6.33 23.25
CA MET A 261 -30.18 7.69 23.54
C MET A 261 -29.75 8.09 24.96
N PRO A 262 -28.74 8.95 25.13
CA PRO A 262 -28.30 9.36 26.45
C PRO A 262 -29.36 10.19 27.20
N ALA A 263 -29.38 10.04 28.53
CA ALA A 263 -30.31 10.75 29.40
C ALA A 263 -30.10 12.28 29.37
N CYS A 264 -28.85 12.73 29.29
CA CYS A 264 -28.53 14.16 29.28
C CYS A 264 -28.32 14.73 27.87
N ARG A 265 -28.62 16.03 27.70
CA ARG A 265 -28.45 16.76 26.43
C ARG A 265 -27.00 16.76 25.94
N ARG A 266 -26.02 16.90 26.84
CA ARG A 266 -24.59 16.94 26.49
C ARG A 266 -24.13 15.65 25.83
N CYS A 267 -24.45 14.50 26.42
CA CYS A 267 -24.12 13.20 25.85
C CYS A 267 -24.88 12.93 24.55
N ARG A 268 -26.14 13.38 24.46
CA ARG A 268 -26.96 13.25 23.25
C ARG A 268 -26.43 14.08 22.07
N GLN A 269 -25.76 15.20 22.34
CA GLN A 269 -25.12 16.04 21.32
C GLN A 269 -23.83 15.45 20.77
N MET A 270 -23.31 14.34 21.33
CA MET A 270 -22.15 13.68 20.77
C MET A 270 -22.54 12.85 19.55
N ASP A 271 -22.15 13.33 18.38
CA ASP A 271 -22.33 12.64 17.13
C ASP A 271 -21.23 11.58 16.93
N TRP A 272 -21.49 10.38 17.44
CA TRP A 272 -20.57 9.24 17.35
C TRP A 272 -20.44 8.70 15.93
N GLU A 273 -21.48 8.83 15.10
CA GLU A 273 -21.45 8.39 13.71
C GLU A 273 -20.49 9.25 12.90
N SER A 274 -20.57 10.57 13.04
CA SER A 274 -19.58 11.48 12.42
C SER A 274 -18.16 11.22 12.90
N VAL A 275 -17.95 10.88 14.18
CA VAL A 275 -16.62 10.49 14.70
C VAL A 275 -16.09 9.25 13.95
N VAL A 276 -16.94 8.24 13.79
CA VAL A 276 -16.57 6.99 13.10
C VAL A 276 -16.33 7.21 11.60
N LEU A 277 -17.21 7.95 10.92
CA LEU A 277 -17.06 8.26 9.50
C LEU A 277 -15.80 9.09 9.23
N LYS A 278 -15.49 10.06 10.11
CA LYS A 278 -14.24 10.82 10.02
C LYS A 278 -13.02 9.93 10.27
N ALA A 279 -13.08 9.00 11.23
CA ALA A 279 -12.00 8.05 11.48
C ALA A 279 -11.76 7.13 10.26
N LYS A 280 -12.84 6.67 9.62
CA LYS A 280 -12.78 5.91 8.37
C LYS A 280 -12.10 6.70 7.26
N ALA A 281 -12.58 7.91 6.95
CA ALA A 281 -12.03 8.76 5.90
C ALA A 281 -10.55 9.09 6.13
N ASN A 282 -10.19 9.51 7.35
CA ASN A 282 -8.80 9.80 7.71
C ASN A 282 -7.88 8.58 7.52
N THR A 283 -8.39 7.38 7.77
CA THR A 283 -7.62 6.14 7.62
C THR A 283 -7.49 5.76 6.14
N GLU A 284 -8.56 5.88 5.36
CA GLU A 284 -8.62 5.57 3.92
C GLU A 284 -7.73 6.50 3.09
N HIS A 285 -7.55 7.76 3.51
CA HIS A 285 -6.73 8.74 2.78
C HIS A 285 -5.33 8.96 3.38
N TYR A 286 -4.94 8.21 4.42
CA TYR A 286 -3.68 8.44 5.16
C TYR A 286 -2.41 8.31 4.32
N PHE A 287 -2.37 7.37 3.35
CA PHE A 287 -1.14 7.12 2.59
C PHE A 287 -1.43 6.74 1.14
N ASN A 288 -0.74 7.42 0.22
CA ASN A 288 -0.95 7.35 -1.23
C ASN A 288 0.05 6.48 -1.98
N GLY A 289 0.91 5.75 -1.27
CA GLY A 289 2.00 4.98 -1.87
C GLY A 289 3.34 5.70 -1.74
N LEU A 290 4.41 4.96 -2.02
CA LEU A 290 5.75 5.50 -2.11
C LEU A 290 5.95 6.14 -3.48
N CYS A 291 6.66 7.27 -3.48
CA CYS A 291 7.02 7.99 -4.70
C CYS A 291 8.49 7.72 -5.01
N LEU A 292 8.78 7.14 -6.18
CA LEU A 292 10.15 6.85 -6.62
C LEU A 292 10.98 8.14 -6.70
N ASP A 293 10.43 9.21 -7.27
CA ASP A 293 11.12 10.51 -7.36
C ASP A 293 11.47 11.08 -5.98
N CYS A 294 10.59 10.92 -4.98
CA CYS A 294 10.86 11.37 -3.62
C CYS A 294 11.96 10.54 -2.96
N MET A 295 11.95 9.22 -3.20
CA MET A 295 12.97 8.33 -2.67
C MET A 295 14.35 8.67 -3.24
N ASP A 296 14.45 8.90 -4.55
CA ASP A 296 15.71 9.27 -5.19
C ASP A 296 16.24 10.62 -4.73
N ARG A 297 15.37 11.61 -4.52
CA ARG A 297 15.77 12.91 -3.96
C ARG A 297 16.20 12.85 -2.49
N SER A 298 15.77 11.83 -1.75
CA SER A 298 16.08 11.66 -0.32
C SER A 298 17.38 10.91 -0.05
N LYS A 299 18.04 10.40 -1.10
CA LYS A 299 19.34 9.73 -0.99
C LYS A 299 20.42 10.78 -0.70
N PRO A 300 21.24 10.59 0.35
CA PRO A 300 22.29 11.52 0.74
C PRO A 300 23.46 11.58 -0.25
#